data_AF-A0AAQ3Q356-F1
#
_entry.id   AF-A0AAQ3Q356-F1
#
_cell.length_a   1.000
_cell.length_b   1.000
_cell.length_c   1.000
_cell.angle_alpha   90.00
_cell.angle_beta   90.00
_cell.angle_gamma   90.00
#
_symmetry.space_group_name_H-M   'P 1'
#
loop_
_entity.id
_entity.type
_entity.pdbx_description
1 polymer ?
#
loop_
_entity_poly.entity_id
_entity_poly.type
_entity_poly.pdbx_seq_one_letter_code
_entity_poly.pdbx_strand_id
1 'polypeptide(L)'
;MAVNSVMELHRFLAQPGAMEKVLGMVRALRSRIVTVVEEEANHNGRTFIERFTKALHYYSSMFDSLESGKAKTMEGETVSAAEEQQQHRAMVEAYLGRQICNVVACKGTEQTERHEMLGQQRWRMARAGFEPVHLGSNAYKQASMLLALYTSDEGLWVEEADDCLTLDWHTRPERERWDQIDIKI
;
A
#
# COMPACT_ATOMS: atom_id res chain seq x y z
N MET A 1 23.64 6.90 6.61
CA MET A 1 23.00 6.31 5.42
C MET A 1 21.59 5.91 5.78
N ALA A 2 20.64 6.18 4.89
CA ALA A 2 19.24 5.78 5.00
C ALA A 2 18.92 4.86 3.82
N VAL A 3 18.05 3.88 4.04
CA VAL A 3 17.51 3.02 2.97
C VAL A 3 16.02 3.29 2.90
N ASN A 4 15.53 3.56 1.69
CA ASN A 4 14.11 3.75 1.43
C ASN A 4 13.64 2.68 0.45
N SER A 5 12.60 1.94 0.83
CA SER A 5 11.95 0.93 -0.01
C SER A 5 10.48 1.28 -0.14
N VAL A 6 10.01 1.43 -1.38
CA VAL A 6 8.64 1.83 -1.69
C VAL A 6 8.07 0.83 -2.69
N MET A 7 7.12 0.01 -2.25
CA MET A 7 6.40 -0.99 -3.06
C MET A 7 7.34 -2.00 -3.75
N GLU A 8 8.32 -2.54 -3.01
CA GLU A 8 9.33 -3.44 -3.59
C GLU A 8 9.59 -4.69 -2.75
N LEU A 9 9.43 -4.64 -1.42
CA LEU A 9 9.81 -5.75 -0.55
C LEU A 9 8.91 -6.97 -0.78
N HIS A 10 7.62 -6.76 -1.00
CA HIS A 10 6.65 -7.84 -1.22
C HIS A 10 7.08 -8.80 -2.36
N ARG A 11 7.81 -8.30 -3.37
CA ARG A 11 8.29 -9.10 -4.50
C ARG A 11 9.32 -10.15 -4.12
N PHE A 12 10.14 -9.88 -3.09
CA PHE A 12 11.13 -10.86 -2.62
C PHE A 12 10.49 -12.07 -1.92
N LEU A 13 9.18 -12.03 -1.63
CA LEU A 13 8.46 -13.17 -1.08
C LEU A 13 8.19 -14.25 -2.13
N ALA A 14 8.35 -13.93 -3.42
CA ALA A 14 8.21 -14.91 -4.50
C ALA A 14 9.27 -16.01 -4.43
N GLN A 15 10.46 -15.70 -3.92
CA GLN A 15 11.57 -16.63 -3.79
C GLN A 15 11.87 -16.92 -2.31
N PRO A 16 11.79 -18.19 -1.85
CA PRO A 16 12.12 -18.53 -0.48
C PRO A 16 13.51 -18.04 -0.06
N GLY A 17 13.60 -17.32 1.05
CA GLY A 17 14.86 -16.80 1.60
C GLY A 17 15.37 -15.50 0.98
N ALA A 18 14.78 -15.01 -0.12
CA ALA A 18 15.26 -13.79 -0.77
C ALA A 18 15.02 -12.55 0.10
N MET A 19 13.86 -12.46 0.75
CA MET A 19 13.55 -11.39 1.71
C MET A 19 14.56 -11.35 2.86
N GLU A 20 14.86 -12.49 3.48
CA GLU A 20 15.81 -12.58 4.59
C GLU A 20 17.21 -12.16 4.14
N LYS A 21 17.61 -12.54 2.92
CA LYS A 21 18.88 -12.13 2.33
C LYS A 21 18.94 -10.62 2.10
N VAL A 22 17.90 -10.02 1.53
CA VAL A 22 17.80 -8.56 1.31
C VAL A 22 17.88 -7.80 2.61
N LEU A 23 17.07 -8.17 3.61
CA LEU A 23 17.11 -7.55 4.94
C LEU A 23 18.48 -7.71 5.62
N GLY A 24 19.13 -8.87 5.46
CA GLY A 24 20.50 -9.09 5.92
C GLY A 24 21.52 -8.16 5.26
N MET A 25 21.40 -7.93 3.94
CA MET A 25 22.25 -6.97 3.22
C MET A 25 22.01 -5.54 3.70
N VAL A 26 20.74 -5.12 3.85
CA VAL A 26 20.38 -3.79 4.38
C VAL A 26 20.96 -3.56 5.78
N ARG A 27 20.96 -4.60 6.63
CA ARG A 27 21.58 -4.53 7.96
C ARG A 27 23.10 -4.46 7.89
N ALA A 28 23.73 -5.22 7.00
CA ALA A 28 25.18 -5.21 6.81
C ALA A 28 25.71 -3.84 6.34
N LEU A 29 24.88 -3.06 5.64
CA LEU A 29 25.16 -1.66 5.28
C LEU A 29 25.22 -0.72 6.51
N ARG A 30 24.79 -1.15 7.70
CA ARG A 30 24.72 -0.31 8.92
C ARG A 30 23.88 0.96 8.69
N SER A 31 22.77 0.80 7.98
CA SER A 31 21.79 1.86 7.74
C SER A 31 21.27 2.41 9.07
N ARG A 32 21.24 3.74 9.21
CA ARG A 32 20.74 4.41 10.43
C ARG A 32 19.22 4.38 10.52
N ILE A 33 18.56 4.42 9.36
CA ILE A 33 17.10 4.36 9.24
C ILE A 33 16.74 3.58 7.98
N VAL A 34 15.68 2.80 8.07
CA VAL A 34 15.08 2.09 6.94
C VAL A 34 13.61 2.47 6.91
N THR A 35 13.17 3.10 5.83
CA THR A 35 11.75 3.40 5.58
C THR A 35 11.19 2.37 4.61
N VAL A 36 10.00 1.87 4.93
CA VAL A 36 9.31 0.83 4.17
C VAL A 36 7.88 1.27 3.95
N VAL A 37 7.55 1.48 2.69
CA VAL A 37 6.20 1.76 2.20
C VAL A 37 5.74 0.54 1.41
N GLU A 38 4.63 -0.06 1.83
CA GLU A 38 4.04 -1.24 1.21
C GLU A 38 2.51 -1.11 1.23
N GLU A 39 1.84 -1.87 0.36
CA GLU A 39 0.38 -2.03 0.37
C GLU A 39 -0.03 -2.97 1.51
N GLU A 40 -1.03 -2.56 2.29
CA GLU A 40 -1.63 -3.41 3.32
C GLU A 40 -2.69 -4.32 2.72
N ALA A 41 -2.24 -5.47 2.24
CA ALA A 41 -3.12 -6.48 1.69
C ALA A 41 -2.60 -7.88 1.99
N ASN A 42 -3.51 -8.85 2.10
CA ASN A 42 -3.15 -10.25 2.26
C ASN A 42 -3.32 -11.00 0.94
N HIS A 43 -2.36 -10.81 0.03
CA HIS A 43 -2.34 -11.46 -1.29
C HIS A 43 -1.52 -12.76 -1.31
N ASN A 44 -0.99 -13.18 -0.17
CA ASN A 44 -0.13 -14.36 -0.03
C ASN A 44 -0.88 -15.65 0.38
N GLY A 45 -2.21 -15.70 0.15
CA GLY A 45 -3.06 -16.85 0.45
C GLY A 45 -2.58 -18.14 -0.23
N ARG A 46 -2.77 -19.28 0.45
CA ARG A 46 -2.29 -20.59 -0.02
C ARG A 46 -3.12 -21.11 -1.18
N THR A 47 -4.42 -20.84 -1.15
CA THR A 47 -5.35 -21.29 -2.20
C THR A 47 -5.67 -20.17 -3.20
N PHE A 48 -6.10 -20.56 -4.40
CA PHE A 48 -6.57 -19.61 -5.40
C PHE A 48 -7.77 -18.80 -4.88
N ILE A 49 -8.76 -19.46 -4.26
CA ILE A 49 -9.98 -18.81 -3.77
C ILE A 49 -9.66 -17.78 -2.70
N GLU A 50 -8.78 -18.09 -1.74
CA GLU A 50 -8.32 -17.12 -0.74
C GLU A 50 -7.74 -15.86 -1.39
N ARG A 51 -6.82 -16.05 -2.35
CA ARG A 51 -6.17 -14.92 -3.03
C ARG A 51 -7.16 -14.13 -3.88
N PHE A 52 -8.01 -14.81 -4.63
CA PHE A 52 -9.02 -14.18 -5.49
C PHE A 52 -9.97 -13.33 -4.65
N THR A 53 -10.52 -13.88 -3.57
CA THR A 53 -11.43 -13.14 -2.69
C THR A 53 -10.74 -11.94 -2.06
N LYS A 54 -9.53 -12.11 -1.50
CA LYS A 54 -8.79 -11.00 -0.88
C LYS A 54 -8.41 -9.91 -1.89
N ALA A 55 -7.96 -10.29 -3.08
CA ALA A 55 -7.69 -9.35 -4.16
C ALA A 55 -8.95 -8.62 -4.61
N LEU A 56 -10.07 -9.33 -4.78
CA LEU A 56 -11.33 -8.71 -5.19
C LEU A 56 -11.76 -7.61 -4.21
N HIS A 57 -11.73 -7.90 -2.91
CA HIS A 57 -12.06 -6.91 -1.89
C HIS A 57 -11.10 -5.72 -1.91
N TYR A 58 -9.79 -5.98 -1.86
CA TYR A 58 -8.78 -4.92 -1.86
C TYR A 58 -8.86 -4.02 -3.09
N TYR A 59 -8.84 -4.60 -4.29
CA TYR A 59 -8.84 -3.81 -5.52
C TYR A 59 -10.19 -3.16 -5.78
N SER A 60 -11.33 -3.74 -5.39
CA SER A 60 -12.63 -3.06 -5.47
C SER A 60 -12.59 -1.74 -4.72
N SER A 61 -12.10 -1.76 -3.48
CA SER A 61 -11.98 -0.56 -2.66
C SER A 61 -10.98 0.45 -3.27
N MET A 62 -9.92 0.00 -3.94
CA MET A 62 -8.96 0.87 -4.65
C MET A 62 -9.59 1.52 -5.88
N PHE A 63 -10.43 0.80 -6.63
CA PHE A 63 -11.16 1.38 -7.75
C PHE A 63 -12.25 2.35 -7.27
N ASP A 64 -12.91 2.07 -6.15
CA ASP A 64 -13.88 2.99 -5.52
C ASP A 64 -13.21 4.29 -5.08
N SER A 65 -12.00 4.23 -4.51
CA SER A 65 -11.25 5.44 -4.11
C SER A 65 -10.83 6.30 -5.32
N LEU A 66 -10.42 5.65 -6.42
CA LEU A 66 -10.13 6.33 -7.69
C LEU A 66 -11.38 6.98 -8.32
N GLU A 67 -12.56 6.41 -8.10
CA GLU A 67 -13.82 6.98 -8.57
C GLU A 67 -14.28 8.16 -7.72
N SER A 68 -14.15 8.09 -6.39
CA SER A 68 -14.47 9.21 -5.50
C SER A 68 -13.62 10.46 -5.82
N GLY A 69 -12.36 10.26 -6.23
CA GLY A 69 -11.50 11.34 -6.72
C GLY A 69 -12.00 12.08 -7.97
N LYS A 70 -12.94 11.51 -8.74
CA LYS A 70 -13.52 12.14 -9.95
C LYS A 70 -14.44 13.31 -9.65
N ALA A 71 -15.08 13.33 -8.48
CA ALA A 71 -16.16 14.28 -8.18
C ALA A 71 -15.67 15.72 -7.91
N LYS A 72 -14.35 15.95 -7.91
CA LYS A 72 -13.72 17.23 -7.53
C LYS A 72 -13.00 17.90 -8.69
N THR A 73 -13.51 17.74 -9.92
CA THR A 73 -13.16 18.69 -10.97
C THR A 73 -13.57 20.08 -10.47
N MET A 74 -12.60 20.95 -10.16
CA MET A 74 -12.95 22.32 -9.79
C MET A 74 -13.78 22.93 -10.92
N GLU A 75 -14.86 23.62 -10.56
CA GLU A 75 -15.57 24.50 -11.49
C GLU A 75 -14.57 25.54 -12.03
N GLY A 76 -14.00 25.30 -13.22
CA GLY A 76 -12.94 26.12 -13.80
C GLY A 76 -11.72 25.37 -14.33
N GLU A 77 -11.66 24.03 -14.25
CA GLU A 77 -10.57 23.25 -14.84
C GLU A 77 -10.46 23.44 -16.37
N THR A 78 -9.26 23.80 -16.81
CA THR A 78 -8.93 23.85 -18.23
C THR A 78 -8.96 22.45 -18.84
N VAL A 79 -9.36 22.34 -20.12
CA VAL A 79 -9.42 21.07 -20.88
C VAL A 79 -8.13 20.23 -20.73
N SER A 80 -6.96 20.88 -20.68
CA SER A 80 -5.66 20.20 -20.50
C SER A 80 -5.50 19.51 -19.15
N ALA A 81 -6.05 20.06 -18.07
CA ALA A 81 -5.94 19.48 -16.73
C ALA A 81 -6.81 18.22 -16.60
N ALA A 82 -8.00 18.23 -17.21
CA ALA A 82 -8.88 17.07 -17.26
C ALA A 82 -8.28 15.93 -18.10
N GLU A 83 -7.62 16.24 -19.22
CA GLU A 83 -6.91 15.27 -20.06
C GLU A 83 -5.73 14.62 -19.31
N GLU A 84 -4.91 15.42 -18.62
CA GLU A 84 -3.80 14.93 -17.80
C GLU A 84 -4.28 14.01 -16.67
N GLN A 85 -5.36 14.37 -15.98
CA GLN A 85 -5.94 13.57 -14.91
C GLN A 85 -6.51 12.25 -15.42
N GLN A 86 -7.20 12.27 -16.57
CA GLN A 86 -7.69 11.05 -17.21
C GLN A 86 -6.54 10.13 -17.63
N GLN A 87 -5.43 10.69 -18.13
CA GLN A 87 -4.24 9.93 -18.49
C GLN A 87 -3.58 9.31 -17.24
N HIS A 88 -3.42 10.08 -16.16
CA HIS A 88 -2.88 9.58 -14.89
C HIS A 88 -3.73 8.43 -14.34
N ARG A 89 -5.06 8.59 -14.37
CA ARG A 89 -6.00 7.54 -13.94
C ARG A 89 -5.84 6.27 -14.77
N ALA A 90 -5.77 6.38 -16.09
CA ALA A 90 -5.57 5.21 -16.95
C ALA A 90 -4.24 4.48 -16.64
N MET A 91 -3.19 5.20 -16.27
CA MET A 91 -1.93 4.58 -15.83
C MET A 91 -2.08 3.82 -14.52
N VAL A 92 -2.80 4.39 -13.54
CA VAL A 92 -3.08 3.72 -12.26
C VAL A 92 -3.95 2.48 -12.46
N GLU A 93 -5.03 2.57 -13.22
CA GLU A 93 -5.89 1.41 -13.52
C GLU A 93 -5.12 0.30 -14.23
N ALA A 94 -4.24 0.66 -15.19
CA ALA A 94 -3.37 -0.31 -15.86
C ALA A 94 -2.34 -0.93 -14.90
N TYR A 95 -1.84 -0.17 -13.92
CA TYR A 95 -0.95 -0.68 -12.87
C TYR A 95 -1.67 -1.69 -11.97
N LEU A 96 -2.84 -1.33 -11.42
CA LEU A 96 -3.66 -2.23 -10.61
C LEU A 96 -4.06 -3.47 -11.39
N GLY A 97 -4.42 -3.33 -12.67
CA GLY A 97 -4.73 -4.44 -13.56
C GLY A 97 -3.59 -5.45 -13.69
N ARG A 98 -2.33 -4.98 -13.79
CA ARG A 98 -1.15 -5.87 -13.79
C ARG A 98 -1.00 -6.61 -12.47
N GLN A 99 -1.21 -5.93 -11.35
CA GLN A 99 -1.11 -6.58 -10.05
C GLN A 99 -2.19 -7.63 -9.85
N ILE A 100 -3.45 -7.32 -10.20
CA ILE A 100 -4.57 -8.28 -10.20
C ILE A 100 -4.21 -9.53 -11.01
N CYS A 101 -3.72 -9.34 -12.24
CA CYS A 101 -3.29 -10.46 -13.08
C CYS A 101 -2.21 -11.30 -12.40
N ASN A 102 -1.21 -10.69 -11.77
CA ASN A 102 -0.16 -11.42 -11.08
C ASN A 102 -0.68 -12.19 -9.85
N VAL A 103 -1.51 -11.57 -9.02
CA VAL A 103 -2.08 -12.20 -7.82
C VAL A 103 -2.96 -13.41 -8.19
N VAL A 104 -3.78 -13.27 -9.23
CA VAL A 104 -4.82 -14.25 -9.59
C VAL A 104 -4.30 -15.34 -10.53
N ALA A 105 -3.51 -14.96 -11.55
CA ALA A 105 -3.12 -15.88 -12.63
C ALA A 105 -1.75 -16.55 -12.42
N CYS A 106 -0.78 -15.85 -11.81
CA CYS A 106 0.57 -16.39 -11.62
C CYS A 106 0.65 -17.36 -10.41
N LYS A 107 1.67 -18.23 -10.42
CA LYS A 107 1.92 -19.22 -9.36
C LYS A 107 3.40 -19.33 -9.05
N GLY A 108 3.72 -19.88 -7.88
CA GLY A 108 5.11 -20.10 -7.47
C GLY A 108 5.93 -18.80 -7.48
N THR A 109 7.11 -18.85 -8.10
CA THR A 109 8.04 -17.72 -8.20
C THR A 109 7.64 -16.67 -9.22
N GLU A 110 6.70 -16.96 -10.13
CA GLU A 110 6.15 -15.97 -11.08
C GLU A 110 5.13 -15.03 -10.42
N GLN A 111 4.53 -15.48 -9.32
CA GLN A 111 3.67 -14.63 -8.49
C GLN A 111 4.55 -13.77 -7.57
N THR A 112 4.72 -12.51 -7.95
CA THR A 112 5.54 -11.51 -7.29
C THR A 112 4.74 -10.55 -6.42
N GLU A 113 3.48 -10.31 -6.74
CA GLU A 113 2.59 -9.41 -5.98
C GLU A 113 2.07 -10.13 -4.71
N ARG A 114 2.97 -10.34 -3.74
CA ARG A 114 2.74 -11.08 -2.51
C ARG A 114 2.68 -10.16 -1.29
N HIS A 115 1.70 -9.26 -1.28
CA HIS A 115 1.49 -8.34 -0.17
C HIS A 115 1.25 -9.10 1.14
N GLU A 116 1.81 -8.55 2.23
CA GLU A 116 1.73 -9.03 3.61
C GLU A 116 1.13 -7.90 4.46
N MET A 117 0.33 -8.26 5.47
CA MET A 117 -0.21 -7.28 6.44
C MET A 117 0.90 -6.73 7.34
N LEU A 118 0.69 -5.56 7.94
CA LEU A 118 1.61 -4.79 8.76
C LEU A 118 2.20 -5.65 9.87
N GLY A 119 1.37 -6.46 10.54
CA GLY A 119 1.83 -7.39 11.56
C GLY A 119 2.87 -8.40 11.05
N GLN A 120 2.68 -8.93 9.84
CA GLN A 120 3.62 -9.86 9.20
C GLN A 120 4.91 -9.16 8.78
N GLN A 121 4.80 -7.95 8.21
CA GLN A 121 5.94 -7.13 7.82
C GLN A 121 6.79 -6.73 9.04
N ARG A 122 6.16 -6.24 10.12
CA ARG A 122 6.82 -5.89 11.39
C ARG A 122 7.54 -7.10 11.97
N TRP A 123 6.89 -8.25 11.97
CA TRP A 123 7.51 -9.48 12.44
C TRP A 123 8.75 -9.85 11.62
N ARG A 124 8.72 -9.69 10.29
CA ARG A 124 9.91 -9.89 9.44
C ARG A 124 11.04 -8.94 9.76
N MET A 125 10.73 -7.66 9.90
CA MET A 125 11.72 -6.62 10.23
C MET A 125 12.38 -6.92 11.59
N ALA A 126 11.57 -7.24 12.60
CA ALA A 126 12.05 -7.64 13.92
C ALA A 126 12.93 -8.88 13.86
N ARG A 127 12.53 -9.92 13.10
CA ARG A 127 13.32 -11.15 12.94
C ARG A 127 14.66 -10.91 12.24
N ALA A 128 14.76 -9.89 11.38
CA ALA A 128 16.01 -9.48 10.75
C ALA A 128 16.90 -8.60 11.66
N GLY A 129 16.40 -8.21 12.84
CA GLY A 129 17.11 -7.39 13.81
C GLY A 129 16.91 -5.89 13.62
N PHE A 130 15.83 -5.47 12.97
CA PHE A 130 15.40 -4.07 12.93
C PHE A 130 14.44 -3.78 14.09
N GLU A 131 14.53 -2.59 14.63
CA GLU A 131 13.64 -2.10 15.68
C GLU A 131 12.74 -0.99 15.10
N PRO A 132 11.45 -0.96 15.47
CA PRO A 132 10.56 0.11 15.06
C PRO A 132 11.03 1.45 15.63
N VAL A 133 10.89 2.50 14.84
CA VAL A 133 11.19 3.87 15.25
C VAL A 133 9.87 4.61 15.32
N HIS A 134 9.55 5.15 16.50
CA HIS A 134 8.40 6.06 16.64
C HIS A 134 8.58 7.24 15.69
N LEU A 135 7.64 7.41 14.75
CA LEU A 135 7.60 8.52 13.81
C LEU A 135 7.31 9.86 14.52
N GLY A 136 6.65 9.78 15.67
CA GLY A 136 6.30 10.92 16.52
C GLY A 136 5.14 11.74 15.95
N SER A 137 4.53 12.57 16.81
CA SER A 137 3.30 13.31 16.46
C SER A 137 3.43 14.30 15.30
N ASN A 138 4.65 14.63 14.87
CA ASN A 138 4.87 15.53 13.73
C ASN A 138 4.65 14.84 12.38
N ALA A 139 5.04 13.57 12.25
CA ALA A 139 4.87 12.82 11.00
C ALA A 139 3.37 12.62 10.70
N TYR A 140 2.60 12.20 11.71
CA TYR A 140 1.14 12.11 11.63
C TYR A 140 0.53 13.45 11.19
N LYS A 141 0.85 14.56 11.87
CA LYS A 141 0.33 15.89 11.52
C LYS A 141 0.66 16.30 10.08
N GLN A 142 1.87 16.01 9.62
CA GLN A 142 2.28 16.33 8.25
C GLN A 142 1.52 15.48 7.24
N ALA A 143 1.34 14.19 7.50
CA ALA A 143 0.54 13.30 6.66
C ALA A 143 -0.93 13.72 6.62
N SER A 144 -1.54 14.02 7.77
CA SER A 144 -2.92 14.53 7.84
C SER A 144 -3.09 15.87 7.14
N MET A 145 -2.11 16.78 7.26
CA MET A 145 -2.13 18.06 6.55
C MET A 145 -2.02 17.87 5.04
N LEU A 146 -1.13 16.99 4.58
CA LEU A 146 -0.99 16.66 3.17
C LEU A 146 -2.32 16.10 2.64
N LEU A 147 -2.92 15.16 3.36
CA LEU A 147 -4.20 14.58 3.01
C LEU A 147 -5.29 15.65 2.89
N ALA A 148 -5.43 16.55 3.88
CA ALA A 148 -6.40 17.63 3.86
C ALA A 148 -6.23 18.62 2.67
N LEU A 149 -5.02 18.75 2.11
CA LEU A 149 -4.77 19.58 0.93
C LEU A 149 -5.28 18.93 -0.36
N TYR A 150 -5.27 17.60 -0.44
CA TYR A 150 -5.63 16.85 -1.64
C TYR A 150 -7.02 16.20 -1.56
N THR A 151 -7.60 16.08 -0.36
CA THR A 151 -8.93 15.49 -0.15
C THR A 151 -9.79 16.39 0.73
N SER A 152 -10.94 16.82 0.21
CA SER A 152 -12.02 17.34 1.06
C SER A 152 -12.82 16.17 1.70
N ASP A 153 -12.50 15.83 2.94
CA ASP A 153 -13.25 15.05 3.94
C ASP A 153 -13.94 13.72 3.60
N GLU A 154 -13.91 13.22 2.37
CA GLU A 154 -14.60 11.97 2.02
C GLU A 154 -13.62 10.80 1.85
N GLY A 155 -13.70 9.88 2.80
CA GLY A 155 -13.30 8.49 2.65
C GLY A 155 -11.86 8.16 2.93
N LEU A 156 -10.90 9.10 2.94
CA LEU A 156 -9.49 8.83 3.22
C LEU A 156 -9.06 9.43 4.58
N TRP A 157 -8.36 8.69 5.43
CA TRP A 157 -7.76 9.21 6.68
C TRP A 157 -6.38 8.64 6.92
N VAL A 158 -5.61 9.29 7.79
CA VAL A 158 -4.34 8.75 8.29
C VAL A 158 -4.58 8.22 9.68
N GLU A 159 -4.09 7.02 9.97
CA GLU A 159 -4.07 6.43 11.31
C GLU A 159 -2.63 6.13 11.73
N GLU A 160 -2.35 6.22 13.03
CA GLU A 160 -1.10 5.78 13.62
C GLU A 160 -1.35 4.45 14.32
N ALA A 161 -0.81 3.38 13.76
CA ALA A 161 -0.95 2.03 14.26
C ALA A 161 0.42 1.39 14.40
N ASP A 162 0.73 0.82 15.57
CA ASP A 162 1.90 -0.05 15.73
C ASP A 162 3.25 0.59 15.35
N ASP A 163 3.41 1.88 15.66
CA ASP A 163 4.56 2.75 15.31
C ASP A 163 4.71 3.02 13.80
N CYS A 164 3.63 2.83 13.04
CA CYS A 164 3.55 3.07 11.61
C CYS A 164 2.39 4.02 11.30
N LEU A 165 2.46 4.67 10.14
CA LEU A 165 1.33 5.41 9.58
C LEU A 165 0.62 4.55 8.54
N THR A 166 -0.69 4.50 8.62
CA THR A 166 -1.58 3.89 7.63
C THR A 166 -2.44 4.97 6.99
N LEU A 167 -2.75 4.82 5.70
CA LEU A 167 -3.61 5.71 4.95
C LEU A 167 -4.80 4.89 4.45
N ASP A 168 -5.97 5.21 4.97
CA ASP A 168 -7.10 4.30 5.02
C ASP A 168 -8.31 4.79 4.22
N TRP A 169 -8.93 3.92 3.43
CA TRP A 169 -10.13 4.24 2.62
C TRP A 169 -11.43 3.62 3.18
N HIS A 170 -12.51 4.40 3.29
CA HIS A 170 -13.82 3.94 3.78
C HIS A 170 -14.73 3.49 2.63
N THR A 171 -15.18 2.24 2.67
CA THR A 171 -16.27 1.72 1.83
C THR A 171 -17.60 1.67 2.59
N ARG A 172 -18.25 2.82 2.82
CA ARG A 172 -19.62 2.99 3.36
C ARG A 172 -19.89 2.44 4.80
N PRO A 173 -20.89 2.96 5.54
CA PRO A 173 -21.05 2.67 6.97
C PRO A 173 -21.80 1.38 7.32
N GLU A 174 -22.25 0.58 6.36
CA GLU A 174 -23.10 -0.59 6.63
C GLU A 174 -22.65 -1.84 5.88
N ARG A 175 -21.48 -2.37 6.27
CA ARG A 175 -21.19 -3.81 6.26
C ARG A 175 -19.89 -4.07 7.02
N GLU A 176 -20.00 -4.88 8.05
CA GLU A 176 -18.94 -5.59 8.78
C GLU A 176 -17.50 -5.31 8.29
N ARG A 177 -16.83 -4.38 8.98
CA ARG A 177 -15.39 -4.34 9.37
C ARG A 177 -14.39 -5.25 8.60
N TRP A 178 -14.38 -5.25 7.27
CA TRP A 178 -13.47 -6.11 6.50
C TRP A 178 -12.73 -5.45 5.33
N ASP A 179 -12.97 -4.18 5.02
CA ASP A 179 -12.31 -3.50 3.90
C ASP A 179 -11.51 -2.30 4.41
N GLN A 180 -10.39 -2.59 5.09
CA GLN A 180 -9.34 -1.61 5.36
C GLN A 180 -8.39 -1.63 4.16
N ILE A 181 -8.24 -0.50 3.46
CA ILE A 181 -7.11 -0.31 2.54
C ILE A 181 -6.11 0.55 3.27
N ASP A 182 -5.01 -0.01 3.74
CA ASP A 182 -3.95 0.80 4.32
C ASP A 182 -2.83 1.04 3.29
N ILE A 183 -2.55 2.30 2.99
CA ILE A 183 -1.39 2.76 2.20
C ILE A 183 -0.37 3.34 3.18
N LYS A 184 0.83 2.78 3.25
CA LYS A 184 1.86 3.24 4.20
C LYS A 184 2.70 4.38 3.60
N ILE A 185 3.12 5.36 4.41
CA ILE A 185 4.14 6.37 4.05
C ILE A 185 5.34 6.23 4.97
#